data_AF-A0A3S3UPZ0-F1
#
_entry.id   AF-A0A3S3UPZ0-F1
#
_cell.length_a   1.000
_cell.length_b   1.000
_cell.length_c   1.000
_cell.angle_alpha   90.00
_cell.angle_beta   90.00
_cell.angle_gamma   90.00
#
_symmetry.space_group_name_H-M   'P 1'
#
loop_
_entity.id
_entity.type
_entity.pdbx_description
1 polymer ?
#
loop_
_entity_poly.entity_id
_entity_poly.type
_entity_poly.pdbx_seq_one_letter_code
_entity_poly.pdbx_strand_id
1 'polypeptide(L)'
;MQQKQYLGHKPQTGWRKPPLIRKKVMLMKNILTAMLTLLLTVTASWVYADAEPDWKSLADEYTLKPHHQKLKFDCVMCHQGNDPEEFEPLESESCLSCHGSAKKVADRLQFMDPNHTNPHNSFHDGLSLDCYECHAEHEPSTNLCADCHTTTSWMGKVP
;
A
#
# COMPACT_ATOMS: atom_id res chain seq x y z
N MET A 1 3.22 -49.68 90.57
CA MET A 1 3.56 -48.30 90.97
C MET A 1 2.88 -47.34 90.00
N GLN A 2 2.31 -46.25 90.54
CA GLN A 2 1.61 -45.17 89.84
C GLN A 2 2.39 -44.59 88.64
N GLN A 3 1.69 -44.04 87.64
CA GLN A 3 1.39 -42.60 87.58
C GLN A 3 0.54 -42.23 86.36
N LYS A 4 -0.53 -41.44 86.61
CA LYS A 4 -1.33 -40.73 85.61
C LYS A 4 -0.51 -39.60 84.98
N GLN A 5 -0.68 -39.34 83.68
CA GLN A 5 -0.63 -37.99 83.14
C GLN A 5 -1.69 -37.79 82.04
N TYR A 6 -2.56 -36.81 82.27
CA TYR A 6 -3.44 -36.19 81.29
C TYR A 6 -2.60 -35.31 80.34
N LEU A 7 -3.07 -35.09 79.11
CA LEU A 7 -3.28 -33.75 78.51
C LEU A 7 -3.71 -33.83 77.03
N GLY A 8 -4.67 -32.98 76.65
CA GLY A 8 -4.71 -32.35 75.34
C GLY A 8 -5.79 -32.81 74.36
N HIS A 9 -6.98 -32.22 74.42
CA HIS A 9 -7.92 -32.15 73.28
C HIS A 9 -7.50 -30.99 72.35
N LYS A 10 -7.43 -31.24 71.03
CA LYS A 10 -7.45 -30.20 69.98
C LYS A 10 -8.67 -30.42 69.08
N PRO A 11 -9.36 -29.35 68.62
CA PRO A 11 -10.57 -29.50 67.82
C PRO A 11 -10.29 -29.57 66.31
N GLN A 12 -11.07 -30.46 65.69
CA GLN A 12 -11.55 -30.60 64.31
C GLN A 12 -11.29 -29.43 63.32
N THR A 13 -10.71 -29.72 62.15
CA THR A 13 -11.13 -29.12 60.86
C THR A 13 -11.03 -30.15 59.73
N GLY A 14 -12.13 -30.87 59.47
CA GLY A 14 -12.23 -31.83 58.37
C GLY A 14 -12.47 -31.13 57.04
N TRP A 15 -11.44 -31.06 56.19
CA TRP A 15 -11.55 -30.58 54.81
C TRP A 15 -12.33 -31.59 53.96
N ARG A 16 -13.63 -31.39 53.77
CA ARG A 16 -14.43 -32.16 52.82
C ARG A 16 -14.06 -31.74 51.39
N LYS A 17 -13.42 -32.65 50.64
CA LYS A 17 -13.15 -32.45 49.20
C LYS A 17 -14.49 -32.30 48.45
N PRO A 18 -14.63 -31.30 47.56
CA PRO A 18 -15.86 -31.10 46.82
C PRO A 18 -16.17 -32.26 45.86
N PRO A 19 -17.46 -32.56 45.59
CA PRO A 19 -17.87 -33.70 44.77
C PRO A 19 -17.40 -33.57 43.32
N LEU A 20 -16.96 -34.69 42.72
CA LEU A 20 -16.39 -34.79 41.36
C LEU A 20 -17.29 -34.18 40.27
N ILE A 21 -18.61 -34.23 40.43
CA ILE A 21 -19.60 -33.66 39.50
C ILE A 21 -19.48 -32.13 39.41
N ARG A 22 -19.22 -31.46 40.55
CA ARG A 22 -19.02 -30.00 40.58
C ARG A 22 -17.80 -29.58 39.76
N LYS A 23 -16.73 -30.38 39.77
CA LYS A 23 -15.51 -30.10 38.99
C LYS A 23 -15.75 -30.22 37.47
N LYS A 24 -16.52 -31.21 37.03
CA LYS A 24 -16.87 -31.38 35.60
C LYS A 24 -17.75 -30.24 35.08
N VAL A 25 -18.74 -29.81 35.87
CA VAL A 25 -19.62 -28.68 35.52
C VAL A 25 -18.84 -27.36 35.45
N MET A 26 -17.90 -27.14 36.37
CA MET A 26 -17.01 -25.97 36.35
C MET A 26 -16.08 -25.98 35.14
N LEU A 27 -15.50 -27.14 34.80
CA LEU A 27 -14.60 -27.30 33.66
C LEU A 27 -15.34 -27.08 32.33
N MET A 28 -16.55 -27.63 32.15
CA MET A 28 -17.39 -27.39 30.97
C MET A 28 -17.79 -25.92 30.84
N LYS A 29 -18.18 -25.25 31.94
CA LYS A 29 -18.48 -23.81 31.92
C LYS A 29 -17.29 -22.98 31.47
N ASN A 30 -16.09 -23.29 31.98
CA ASN A 30 -14.86 -22.58 31.62
C ASN A 30 -14.46 -22.77 30.16
N ILE A 31 -14.65 -23.97 29.60
CA ILE A 31 -14.40 -24.27 28.19
C ILE A 31 -15.40 -23.53 27.28
N LEU A 32 -16.69 -23.55 27.64
CA LEU A 32 -17.74 -22.82 26.91
C LEU A 32 -17.53 -21.31 26.94
N THR A 33 -17.15 -20.73 28.09
CA THR A 33 -16.84 -19.30 28.18
C THR A 33 -15.59 -18.94 27.37
N ALA A 34 -14.55 -19.79 27.37
CA ALA A 34 -13.32 -19.54 26.61
C ALA A 34 -13.55 -19.59 25.09
N MET A 35 -14.40 -20.51 24.61
CA MET A 35 -14.75 -20.60 23.19
C MET A 35 -15.61 -19.41 22.73
N LEU A 36 -16.54 -18.94 23.58
CA LEU A 36 -17.37 -17.78 23.26
C LEU A 36 -16.56 -16.48 23.24
N THR A 37 -15.59 -16.31 24.16
CA THR A 37 -14.69 -15.15 24.15
C THR A 37 -13.77 -15.15 22.94
N LEU A 38 -13.31 -16.32 22.49
CA LEU A 38 -12.46 -16.43 21.29
C LEU A 38 -13.26 -16.08 20.01
N LEU A 39 -14.53 -16.48 19.94
CA LEU A 39 -15.41 -16.16 18.81
C LEU A 39 -15.68 -14.66 18.68
N LEU A 40 -15.89 -13.97 19.81
CA LEU A 40 -16.11 -12.52 19.85
C LEU A 40 -14.86 -11.71 19.46
N THR A 41 -13.66 -12.18 19.80
CA THR A 41 -12.42 -11.51 19.41
C THR A 41 -12.09 -11.65 17.92
N VAL A 42 -12.48 -12.75 17.28
CA VAL A 42 -12.23 -12.96 15.84
C VAL A 42 -13.12 -12.08 14.97
N THR A 43 -14.35 -11.77 15.40
CA THR A 43 -15.24 -10.86 14.65
C THR A 43 -14.85 -9.39 14.78
N ALA A 44 -14.13 -8.99 15.82
CA ALA A 44 -13.71 -7.60 16.03
C ALA A 44 -12.59 -7.16 15.06
N SER A 45 -11.78 -8.10 14.56
CA SER A 45 -10.70 -7.80 13.61
C SER A 45 -11.17 -7.48 12.19
N TRP A 46 -12.43 -7.73 11.85
CA TRP A 46 -13.00 -7.44 10.52
C TRP A 46 -13.61 -6.04 10.41
N VAL A 47 -13.70 -5.30 11.53
CA VAL A 47 -14.30 -3.95 11.56
C VAL A 47 -13.27 -2.85 11.28
N TYR A 48 -11.99 -3.19 11.17
CA TYR A 48 -10.90 -2.26 10.84
C TYR A 48 -10.24 -2.56 9.49
N ALA A 49 -10.94 -3.23 8.57
CA ALA A 49 -10.50 -3.17 7.18
C ALA A 49 -10.82 -1.75 6.67
N ASP A 50 -9.78 -0.95 6.50
CA ASP A 50 -9.87 0.37 5.88
C ASP A 50 -10.65 0.22 4.57
N ALA A 51 -11.67 1.05 4.36
CA ALA A 51 -12.49 0.95 3.16
C ALA A 51 -11.59 1.18 1.94
N GLU A 52 -11.47 0.17 1.06
CA GLU A 52 -10.73 0.30 -0.18
C GLU A 52 -11.27 1.49 -1.00
N PRO A 53 -10.39 2.29 -1.64
CA PRO A 53 -10.83 3.38 -2.49
C PRO A 53 -11.73 2.91 -3.63
N ASP A 54 -12.60 3.79 -4.11
CA ASP A 54 -13.39 3.52 -5.31
C ASP A 54 -12.52 3.64 -6.58
N TRP A 55 -11.66 2.63 -6.77
CA TRP A 55 -10.76 2.53 -7.91
C TRP A 55 -11.47 2.58 -9.26
N LYS A 56 -12.74 2.13 -9.30
CA LYS A 56 -13.52 2.16 -10.52
C LYS A 56 -13.87 3.59 -10.91
N SER A 57 -14.42 4.37 -9.98
CA SER A 57 -14.74 5.77 -10.25
C SER A 57 -13.48 6.57 -10.61
N LEU A 58 -12.38 6.34 -9.88
CA LEU A 58 -11.11 7.00 -10.16
C LEU A 58 -10.56 6.66 -11.55
N ALA A 59 -10.66 5.41 -11.99
CA ALA A 59 -10.21 5.02 -13.33
C ALA A 59 -11.05 5.63 -14.47
N ASP A 60 -12.33 5.92 -14.21
CA ASP A 60 -13.23 6.59 -15.16
C ASP A 60 -12.91 8.10 -15.27
N GLU A 61 -12.49 8.74 -14.17
CA GLU A 61 -12.10 10.15 -14.11
C GLU A 61 -10.65 10.37 -14.60
N TYR A 62 -9.70 9.61 -14.07
CA TYR A 62 -8.26 9.67 -14.36
C TYR A 62 -7.87 8.59 -15.37
N THR A 63 -8.33 8.79 -16.61
CA THR A 63 -8.08 7.80 -17.67
C THR A 63 -6.59 7.66 -17.99
N LEU A 64 -6.15 6.44 -18.29
CA LEU A 64 -4.82 6.15 -18.80
C LEU A 64 -4.79 6.28 -20.33
N LYS A 65 -3.66 6.74 -20.86
CA LYS A 65 -3.42 6.76 -22.30
C LYS A 65 -3.27 5.36 -22.87
N PRO A 66 -3.51 5.17 -24.19
CA PRO A 66 -3.57 3.84 -24.77
C PRO A 66 -2.33 2.97 -24.59
N HIS A 67 -1.14 3.54 -24.38
CA HIS A 67 0.09 2.76 -24.21
C HIS A 67 0.22 2.15 -22.81
N HIS A 68 -0.11 2.88 -21.74
CA HIS A 68 -0.15 2.33 -20.37
C HIS A 68 -1.46 1.58 -20.09
N GLN A 69 -2.60 2.04 -20.62
CA GLN A 69 -3.89 1.36 -20.45
C GLN A 69 -3.89 -0.09 -20.98
N LYS A 70 -3.15 -0.34 -22.08
CA LYS A 70 -3.00 -1.70 -22.64
C LYS A 70 -2.26 -2.66 -21.71
N LEU A 71 -1.45 -2.14 -20.81
CA LEU A 71 -0.70 -2.92 -19.82
C LEU A 71 -1.53 -3.22 -18.57
N LYS A 72 -2.76 -2.68 -18.47
CA LYS A 72 -3.67 -2.90 -17.35
C LYS A 72 -3.05 -2.52 -16.00
N PHE A 73 -2.39 -1.36 -15.97
CA PHE A 73 -1.84 -0.83 -14.74
C PHE A 73 -2.94 -0.37 -13.79
N ASP A 74 -2.74 -0.69 -12.52
CA ASP A 74 -3.54 -0.16 -11.41
C ASP A 74 -2.89 1.14 -10.89
N CYS A 75 -3.67 1.97 -10.21
CA CYS A 75 -3.23 3.27 -9.69
C CYS A 75 -1.93 3.16 -8.87
N VAL A 76 -1.86 2.10 -8.05
CA VAL A 76 -0.74 1.82 -7.14
C VAL A 76 0.56 1.39 -7.82
N MET A 77 0.53 1.15 -9.14
CA MET A 77 1.73 0.83 -9.91
C MET A 77 2.58 2.08 -10.20
N CYS A 78 1.96 3.26 -10.17
CA CYS A 78 2.64 4.54 -10.36
C CYS A 78 2.63 5.37 -9.07
N HIS A 79 1.46 5.52 -8.45
CA HIS A 79 1.31 6.22 -7.19
C HIS A 79 1.53 5.25 -6.03
N GLN A 80 2.32 5.61 -5.02
CA GLN A 80 2.55 4.74 -3.88
C GLN A 80 1.45 4.96 -2.83
N GLY A 81 1.03 3.90 -2.14
CA GLY A 81 0.02 3.97 -1.08
C GLY A 81 -1.36 3.50 -1.51
N ASN A 82 -2.34 3.59 -0.60
CA ASN A 82 -3.73 3.19 -0.82
C ASN A 82 -4.72 4.34 -0.57
N ASP A 83 -4.23 5.57 -0.46
CA ASP A 83 -5.05 6.77 -0.28
C ASP A 83 -4.90 7.68 -1.51
N PRO A 84 -5.91 7.73 -2.40
CA PRO A 84 -5.89 8.59 -3.57
C PRO A 84 -5.84 10.09 -3.24
N GLU A 85 -6.28 10.50 -2.04
CA GLU A 85 -6.21 11.91 -1.62
C GLU A 85 -4.75 12.34 -1.36
N GLU A 86 -3.85 11.39 -1.14
CA GLU A 86 -2.41 11.63 -0.97
C GLU A 86 -1.62 11.47 -2.28
N PHE A 87 -2.28 11.19 -3.41
CA PHE A 87 -1.58 11.03 -4.68
C PHE A 87 -1.12 12.38 -5.23
N GLU A 88 0.20 12.50 -5.35
CA GLU A 88 0.87 13.66 -5.95
C GLU A 88 1.27 13.39 -7.42
N PRO A 89 1.55 14.44 -8.21
CA PRO A 89 2.20 14.29 -9.50
C PRO A 89 3.46 13.43 -9.41
N LEU A 90 3.71 12.63 -10.45
CA LEU A 90 4.83 11.70 -10.46
C LEU A 90 6.13 12.41 -10.78
N GLU A 91 7.14 12.17 -9.96
CA GLU A 91 8.52 12.53 -10.25
C GLU A 91 9.11 11.60 -11.33
N SER A 92 10.12 12.10 -12.06
CA SER A 92 10.82 11.37 -13.11
C SER A 92 11.29 9.97 -12.72
N GLU A 93 11.69 9.73 -11.47
CA GLU A 93 12.12 8.41 -10.98
C GLU A 93 11.03 7.34 -11.14
N SER A 94 9.76 7.70 -10.95
CA SER A 94 8.63 6.79 -11.10
C SER A 94 8.52 6.31 -12.55
N CYS A 95 8.66 7.21 -13.52
CA CYS A 95 8.69 6.88 -14.94
C CYS A 95 9.91 6.01 -15.29
N LEU A 96 11.07 6.39 -14.76
CA LEU A 96 12.35 5.74 -15.02
C LEU A 96 12.44 4.34 -14.43
N SER A 97 11.65 4.00 -13.42
CA SER A 97 11.55 2.63 -12.88
C SER A 97 11.30 1.57 -13.97
N CYS A 98 10.53 1.93 -15.00
CA CYS A 98 10.25 1.07 -16.15
C CYS A 98 11.01 1.51 -17.42
N HIS A 99 11.18 2.81 -17.63
CA HIS A 99 11.80 3.34 -18.86
C HIS A 99 13.34 3.26 -18.84
N GLY A 100 13.96 3.07 -17.66
CA GLY A 100 15.40 2.92 -17.46
C GLY A 100 16.03 4.21 -16.94
N SER A 101 16.99 4.79 -17.67
CA SER A 101 17.61 6.06 -17.29
C SER A 101 17.26 7.16 -18.28
N ALA A 102 17.31 8.43 -17.85
CA ALA A 102 17.14 9.58 -18.75
C ALA A 102 18.07 9.48 -19.96
N LYS A 103 19.34 9.09 -19.75
CA LYS A 103 20.27 8.81 -20.84
C LYS A 103 19.77 7.73 -21.80
N LYS A 104 19.25 6.62 -21.31
CA LYS A 104 18.71 5.55 -22.17
C LYS A 104 17.55 6.05 -23.01
N VAL A 105 16.68 6.89 -22.45
CA VAL A 105 15.56 7.51 -23.19
C VAL A 105 16.10 8.47 -24.25
N ALA A 106 17.04 9.34 -23.90
CA ALA A 106 17.72 10.25 -24.82
C ALA A 106 18.42 9.54 -25.98
N ASP A 107 19.11 8.43 -25.70
CA ASP A 107 19.85 7.66 -26.69
C ASP A 107 18.94 7.06 -27.78
N ARG A 108 17.64 6.90 -27.52
CA ARG A 108 16.66 6.48 -28.54
C ARG A 108 16.44 7.55 -29.61
N LEU A 109 16.75 8.80 -29.30
CA LEU A 109 16.61 9.96 -30.19
C LEU A 109 17.96 10.60 -30.53
N GLN A 110 19.09 9.91 -30.28
CA GLN A 110 20.44 10.46 -30.53
C GLN A 110 20.67 10.93 -31.97
N PHE A 111 19.90 10.43 -32.94
CA PHE A 111 19.95 10.90 -34.32
C PHE A 111 19.52 12.37 -34.48
N MET A 112 18.86 12.94 -33.47
CA MET A 112 18.47 14.36 -33.39
C MET A 112 19.56 15.23 -32.75
N ASP A 113 20.54 14.64 -32.07
CA ASP A 113 21.60 15.36 -31.37
C ASP A 113 22.45 16.27 -32.29
N PRO A 114 22.79 15.89 -33.55
CA PRO A 114 23.56 16.77 -34.44
C PRO A 114 22.90 18.13 -34.71
N ASN A 115 21.57 18.20 -34.60
CA ASN A 115 20.81 19.44 -34.76
C ASN A 115 20.40 20.05 -33.41
N HIS A 116 20.83 19.48 -32.29
CA HIS A 116 20.43 19.83 -30.93
C HIS A 116 18.89 19.87 -30.73
N THR A 117 18.18 18.96 -31.41
CA THR A 117 16.70 18.88 -31.34
C THR A 117 16.19 17.69 -30.53
N ASN A 118 17.05 17.00 -29.80
CA ASN A 118 16.63 15.88 -28.95
C ASN A 118 15.85 16.42 -27.72
N PRO A 119 14.54 16.15 -27.58
CA PRO A 119 13.75 16.64 -26.44
C PRO A 119 14.20 16.07 -25.10
N HIS A 120 14.84 14.90 -25.09
CA HIS A 120 15.29 14.23 -23.88
C HIS A 120 16.78 14.48 -23.59
N ASN A 121 17.43 15.33 -24.38
CA ASN A 121 18.78 15.84 -24.18
C ASN A 121 18.84 17.30 -24.65
N SER A 122 18.00 18.14 -24.04
CA SER A 122 17.78 19.51 -24.50
C SER A 122 19.01 20.39 -24.23
N PHE A 123 19.14 21.50 -24.94
CA PHE A 123 20.23 22.44 -24.69
C PHE A 123 20.09 23.17 -23.33
N HIS A 124 18.86 23.30 -22.83
CA HIS A 124 18.56 24.03 -21.59
C HIS A 124 18.77 23.17 -20.36
N ASP A 125 18.34 21.91 -20.42
CA ASP A 125 18.19 21.04 -19.26
C ASP A 125 18.96 19.72 -19.39
N GLY A 126 19.55 19.45 -20.56
CA GLY A 126 20.24 18.19 -20.83
C GLY A 126 19.34 17.00 -20.54
N LEU A 127 19.77 16.15 -19.60
CA LEU A 127 19.08 14.93 -19.20
C LEU A 127 18.20 15.09 -17.94
N SER A 128 18.04 16.31 -17.41
CA SER A 128 17.37 16.55 -16.13
C SER A 128 16.00 17.24 -16.23
N LEU A 129 15.47 17.45 -17.43
CA LEU A 129 14.10 17.94 -17.59
C LEU A 129 13.12 16.89 -17.05
N ASP A 130 12.18 17.32 -16.22
CA ASP A 130 11.21 16.40 -15.65
C ASP A 130 10.26 15.83 -16.72
N CYS A 131 9.93 14.54 -16.59
CA CYS A 131 9.11 13.82 -17.55
C CYS A 131 7.70 14.43 -17.69
N TYR A 132 7.12 14.88 -16.57
CA TYR A 132 5.75 15.39 -16.50
C TYR A 132 5.57 16.72 -17.23
N GLU A 133 6.64 17.52 -17.39
CA GLU A 133 6.62 18.81 -18.09
C GLU A 133 6.11 18.71 -19.53
N CYS A 134 6.19 17.53 -20.13
CA CYS A 134 5.63 17.24 -21.44
C CYS A 134 4.67 16.04 -21.41
N HIS A 135 4.95 15.00 -20.61
CA HIS A 135 4.22 13.74 -20.61
C HIS A 135 3.25 13.63 -19.42
N ALA A 136 2.05 14.18 -19.59
CA ALA A 136 0.99 14.06 -18.60
C ALA A 136 0.06 12.87 -18.92
N GLU A 137 -0.08 11.89 -18.02
CA GLU A 137 -0.83 10.65 -18.29
C GLU A 137 -2.36 10.86 -18.27
N HIS A 138 -2.87 11.57 -17.26
CA HIS A 138 -4.31 11.75 -17.02
C HIS A 138 -4.91 12.96 -17.74
N GLU A 139 -4.10 13.70 -18.50
CA GLU A 139 -4.52 14.89 -19.25
C GLU A 139 -3.77 15.00 -20.60
N PRO A 140 -4.08 15.97 -21.46
CA PRO A 140 -3.36 16.14 -22.72
C PRO A 140 -1.87 16.48 -22.51
N SER A 141 -0.99 15.73 -23.17
CA SER A 141 0.46 15.99 -23.18
C SER A 141 0.77 17.29 -23.93
N THR A 142 1.75 18.05 -23.44
CA THR A 142 2.19 19.32 -24.02
C THR A 142 3.59 19.19 -24.61
N ASN A 143 3.96 20.15 -25.45
CA ASN A 143 5.32 20.26 -25.98
C ASN A 143 5.92 21.56 -25.43
N LEU A 144 6.64 21.47 -24.32
CA LEU A 144 7.28 22.63 -23.68
C LEU A 144 8.16 23.41 -24.66
N CYS A 145 8.84 22.71 -25.59
CA CYS A 145 9.69 23.37 -26.58
C CYS A 145 8.90 24.27 -27.53
N ALA A 146 7.62 23.97 -27.78
CA ALA A 146 6.76 24.74 -28.68
C ALA A 146 6.37 26.12 -28.15
N ASP A 147 6.57 26.37 -26.85
CA ASP A 147 6.29 27.68 -26.25
C ASP A 147 7.29 28.75 -26.73
N CYS A 148 8.50 28.32 -27.09
CA CYS A 148 9.57 29.19 -27.56
C CYS A 148 10.05 28.88 -28.98
N HIS A 149 9.91 27.63 -29.44
CA HIS A 149 10.44 27.17 -30.72
C HIS A 149 9.32 26.75 -31.68
N THR A 150 9.53 27.00 -32.98
CA THR A 150 8.67 26.40 -34.00
C THR A 150 9.05 24.92 -34.17
N THR A 151 8.25 24.03 -33.60
CA THR A 151 8.51 22.57 -33.57
C THR A 151 7.73 21.75 -34.59
N THR A 152 6.81 22.39 -35.32
CA THR A 152 5.82 21.75 -36.21
C THR A 152 6.41 20.93 -37.36
N SER A 153 7.67 21.17 -37.74
CA SER A 153 8.33 20.47 -38.84
C SER A 153 9.20 19.27 -38.43
N TRP A 154 9.51 19.12 -37.14
CA TRP A 154 10.52 18.15 -36.68
C TRP A 154 10.14 17.38 -35.41
N MET A 155 9.15 17.85 -34.64
CA MET A 155 8.66 17.16 -33.45
C MET A 155 7.30 16.50 -33.71
N GLY A 156 7.21 15.22 -33.37
CA GLY A 156 5.96 14.48 -33.43
C GLY A 156 5.00 14.87 -32.30
N LYS A 157 3.80 14.26 -32.29
CA LYS A 157 2.87 14.39 -31.16
C LYS A 157 3.52 13.81 -29.90
N VAL A 158 3.50 14.58 -28.82
CA VAL A 158 3.92 14.10 -27.50
C VAL A 158 2.92 13.03 -27.04
N PRO A 159 3.38 11.80 -26.76
CA PRO A 159 2.52 10.69 -26.35
C PRO A 159 1.79 10.98 -25.05
#